data_AF-A0A8T5RCK2-F1
#
_entry.id   AF-A0A8T5RCK2-F1
#
_cell.length_a   1.000
_cell.length_b   1.000
_cell.length_c   1.000
_cell.angle_alpha   90.00
_cell.angle_beta   90.00
_cell.angle_gamma   90.00
#
_symmetry.space_group_name_H-M   'P 1'
#
loop_
_entity.id
_entity.type
_entity.pdbx_description
1 polymer ?
#
loop_
_entity_poly.entity_id
_entity_poly.type
_entity_poly.pdbx_seq_one_letter_code
_entity_poly.pdbx_strand_id
1 'polypeptide(L)'
;MYKARQNIKISSRFLFLEDLSIERLEWINQILKENIKYSDLNNIKFFISGDAIYSLFEKDREKYWNEISKYPNVECIVDESELNLFGFDFEEIIKKFPENSLIINLKKQISNSYKNPLEFWNLFLKNTYSKKYDNKFGLFLFRGPYMSRNSVKALRLFEKCIENNINPELYTYLDGIHLGHAHQKPSAFENIGESLTNIKNNTLKKKLKFTMLSCSRCGTARGYIRTKNDEEYISSDDVISEYYFCNLNKIVDKFERNHLIYSATSGSIQYFYNNEEQMQNITNLRQPILIFMTHSPYSTEWTFGGISFAIACANHEIPTKVIFIENGIYSLIGTHNINEDDKVFNIQEIIEATFDMEFLDYYVYKDSLNKRTLNLNENLKKIINSVDNSHLSEIIFSIGEKLINHKKIIFF
;
A
#
# COMPACT_ATOMS: atom_id res chain seq x y z
N MET A 1 -18.59 -9.24 -26.72
CA MET A 1 -17.93 -8.82 -25.46
C MET A 1 -16.46 -9.25 -25.34
N TYR A 2 -16.03 -10.42 -25.85
CA TYR A 2 -14.61 -10.85 -25.84
C TYR A 2 -13.63 -9.97 -26.65
N LYS A 3 -14.08 -9.33 -27.74
CA LYS A 3 -13.23 -8.46 -28.58
C LYS A 3 -12.84 -7.11 -27.93
N ALA A 4 -13.54 -6.67 -26.87
CA ALA A 4 -13.26 -5.38 -26.21
C ALA A 4 -12.07 -5.44 -25.23
N ARG A 5 -11.68 -6.64 -24.77
CA ARG A 5 -10.56 -6.82 -23.83
C ARG A 5 -9.17 -6.83 -24.50
N GLN A 6 -9.09 -6.90 -25.83
CA GLN A 6 -7.82 -7.07 -26.56
C GLN A 6 -6.96 -5.80 -26.66
N ASN A 7 -7.42 -4.64 -26.17
CA ASN A 7 -6.72 -3.35 -26.32
C ASN A 7 -6.42 -2.63 -25.00
N ILE A 8 -6.48 -3.33 -23.86
CA ILE A 8 -6.22 -2.70 -22.56
C ILE A 8 -4.83 -3.10 -22.09
N LYS A 9 -3.94 -2.13 -21.94
CA LYS A 9 -2.63 -2.36 -21.33
C LYS A 9 -2.77 -2.27 -19.82
N ILE A 10 -2.24 -3.27 -19.11
CA ILE A 10 -2.26 -3.33 -17.65
C ILE A 10 -0.85 -3.12 -17.14
N SER A 11 -0.73 -2.31 -16.09
CA SER A 11 0.54 -2.02 -15.45
C SER A 11 0.43 -2.13 -13.94
N SER A 12 1.22 -3.01 -13.35
CA SER A 12 1.21 -3.25 -11.90
C SER A 12 2.45 -2.62 -11.26
N ARG A 13 2.27 -1.90 -10.18
CA ARG A 13 3.33 -1.13 -9.50
C ARG A 13 3.24 -1.36 -8.01
N PHE A 14 4.15 -2.15 -7.47
CA PHE A 14 4.24 -2.46 -6.04
C PHE A 14 5.36 -1.66 -5.39
N LEU A 15 5.13 -1.17 -4.18
CA LEU A 15 6.11 -0.50 -3.34
C LEU A 15 6.25 -1.31 -2.05
N PHE A 16 7.45 -1.75 -1.75
CA PHE A 16 7.79 -2.51 -0.55
C PHE A 16 8.88 -1.79 0.22
N LEU A 17 8.50 -1.21 1.35
CA LEU A 17 9.39 -0.48 2.25
C LEU A 17 9.69 -1.23 3.56
N GLU A 18 8.93 -2.29 3.85
CA GLU A 18 8.99 -3.08 5.08
C GLU A 18 9.43 -4.51 4.78
N ASP A 19 9.80 -5.24 5.83
CA ASP A 19 10.24 -6.63 5.72
C ASP A 19 9.21 -7.52 4.97
N LEU A 20 9.72 -8.36 4.07
CA LEU A 20 8.90 -9.25 3.24
C LEU A 20 9.02 -10.68 3.77
N SER A 21 7.92 -11.21 4.29
CA SER A 21 7.87 -12.58 4.77
C SER A 21 8.10 -13.59 3.64
N ILE A 22 8.64 -14.77 4.00
CA ILE A 22 8.78 -15.91 3.08
C ILE A 22 7.43 -16.24 2.43
N GLU A 23 6.37 -16.28 3.25
CA GLU A 23 5.03 -16.59 2.79
C GLU A 23 4.53 -15.54 1.79
N ARG A 24 4.87 -14.26 1.99
CA ARG A 24 4.56 -13.18 1.05
C ARG A 24 5.16 -13.40 -0.32
N LEU A 25 6.47 -13.61 -0.34
CA LEU A 25 7.19 -13.86 -1.60
C LEU A 25 6.70 -15.14 -2.29
N GLU A 26 6.34 -16.15 -1.51
CA GLU A 26 5.80 -17.40 -2.03
C GLU A 26 4.45 -17.20 -2.73
N TRP A 27 3.46 -16.58 -2.07
CA TRP A 27 2.16 -16.38 -2.73
C TRP A 27 2.27 -15.37 -3.88
N ILE A 28 3.13 -14.35 -3.78
CA ILE A 28 3.43 -13.43 -4.90
C ILE A 28 3.93 -14.23 -6.11
N ASN A 29 4.90 -15.13 -5.91
CA ASN A 29 5.42 -15.96 -6.99
C ASN A 29 4.32 -16.85 -7.61
N GLN A 30 3.45 -17.45 -6.79
CA GLN A 30 2.36 -18.29 -7.30
C GLN A 30 1.32 -17.48 -8.09
N ILE A 31 0.89 -16.32 -7.62
CA ILE A 31 -0.09 -15.51 -8.36
C ILE A 31 0.47 -14.97 -9.68
N LEU A 32 1.79 -14.71 -9.74
CA LEU A 32 2.46 -14.31 -10.98
C LEU A 32 2.47 -15.46 -11.99
N LYS A 33 2.77 -16.68 -11.52
CA LYS A 33 2.70 -17.89 -12.32
C LYS A 33 1.32 -18.12 -12.91
N GLU A 34 0.27 -17.90 -12.11
CA GLU A 34 -1.11 -17.98 -12.59
C GLU A 34 -1.43 -16.84 -13.57
N ASN A 35 -1.02 -15.60 -13.29
CA ASN A 35 -1.32 -14.44 -14.14
C ASN A 35 -0.77 -14.57 -15.57
N ILE A 36 0.42 -15.16 -15.71
CA ILE A 36 1.07 -15.35 -17.02
C ILE A 36 0.28 -16.30 -17.91
N LYS A 37 -0.47 -17.26 -17.34
CA LYS A 37 -1.36 -18.12 -18.12
C LYS A 37 -2.49 -17.33 -18.79
N TYR A 38 -2.85 -16.17 -18.25
CA TYR A 38 -4.02 -15.39 -18.66
C TYR A 38 -3.68 -14.10 -19.40
N SER A 39 -2.46 -13.56 -19.28
CA SER A 39 -2.12 -12.27 -19.87
C SER A 39 -0.63 -12.11 -20.22
N ASP A 40 -0.35 -11.93 -21.52
CA ASP A 40 0.97 -11.51 -22.03
C ASP A 40 1.24 -10.00 -21.79
N LEU A 41 0.27 -9.25 -21.25
CA LEU A 41 0.21 -7.78 -21.33
C LEU A 41 0.54 -7.03 -20.03
N ASN A 42 0.79 -7.73 -18.92
CA ASN A 42 0.97 -7.08 -17.62
C ASN A 42 2.43 -6.71 -17.38
N ASN A 43 2.79 -5.42 -17.48
CA ASN A 43 4.09 -4.95 -17.01
C ASN A 43 4.05 -4.77 -15.49
N ILE A 44 4.80 -5.58 -14.76
CA ILE A 44 4.81 -5.61 -13.29
C ILE A 44 6.14 -5.06 -12.81
N LYS A 45 6.11 -4.09 -11.89
CA LYS A 45 7.31 -3.55 -11.26
C LYS A 45 7.22 -3.59 -9.75
N PHE A 46 8.26 -4.10 -9.12
CA PHE A 46 8.45 -4.10 -7.68
C PHE A 46 9.51 -3.06 -7.30
N PHE A 47 9.12 -2.02 -6.57
CA PHE A 47 10.02 -1.03 -6.00
C PHE A 47 10.37 -1.43 -4.57
N ILE A 48 11.65 -1.68 -4.30
CA ILE A 48 12.15 -2.28 -3.06
C ILE A 48 13.09 -1.28 -2.38
N SER A 49 12.79 -0.89 -1.14
CA SER A 49 13.58 0.06 -0.35
C SER A 49 13.49 -0.24 1.16
N GLY A 50 14.42 0.28 1.97
CA GLY A 50 14.70 -0.09 3.37
C GLY A 50 14.51 -1.58 3.65
N ASP A 51 13.81 -1.98 4.72
CA ASP A 51 13.87 -3.36 5.23
C ASP A 51 13.47 -4.44 4.22
N ALA A 52 12.64 -4.11 3.22
CA ALA A 52 12.32 -5.02 2.13
C ALA A 52 13.57 -5.52 1.36
N ILE A 53 14.66 -4.74 1.38
CA ILE A 53 15.94 -5.06 0.75
C ILE A 53 16.55 -6.33 1.33
N TYR A 54 16.38 -6.61 2.63
CA TYR A 54 16.97 -7.81 3.25
C TYR A 54 16.49 -9.10 2.59
N SER A 55 15.26 -9.10 2.07
CA SER A 55 14.71 -10.24 1.34
C SER A 55 15.49 -10.64 0.07
N LEU A 56 16.33 -9.74 -0.47
CA LEU A 56 17.20 -10.01 -1.62
C LEU A 56 18.49 -10.77 -1.25
N PHE A 57 18.82 -10.85 0.04
CA PHE A 57 20.10 -11.41 0.54
C PHE A 57 19.92 -12.62 1.44
N GLU A 58 18.78 -12.76 2.09
CA GLU A 58 18.47 -13.90 2.95
C GLU A 58 18.16 -15.14 2.10
N LYS A 59 18.94 -16.21 2.25
CA LYS A 59 18.91 -17.38 1.36
C LYS A 59 17.52 -18.02 1.20
N ASP A 60 16.73 -18.03 2.26
CA ASP A 60 15.37 -18.57 2.29
C ASP A 60 14.36 -17.72 1.52
N ARG A 61 14.63 -16.42 1.34
CA ARG A 61 13.81 -15.46 0.59
C ARG A 61 14.33 -15.20 -0.84
N GLU A 62 15.65 -15.17 -0.99
CA GLU A 62 16.38 -14.97 -2.25
C GLU A 62 15.89 -15.92 -3.36
N LYS A 63 15.64 -17.18 -3.02
CA LYS A 63 15.13 -18.18 -3.97
C LYS A 63 13.82 -17.76 -4.64
N TYR A 64 12.94 -17.04 -3.95
CA TYR A 64 11.68 -16.59 -4.54
C TYR A 64 11.91 -15.42 -5.49
N TRP A 65 12.81 -14.50 -5.14
CA TRP A 65 13.22 -13.45 -6.07
C TRP A 65 13.85 -14.04 -7.32
N ASN A 66 14.65 -15.10 -7.21
CA ASN A 66 15.22 -15.85 -8.33
C ASN A 66 14.17 -16.51 -9.23
N GLU A 67 13.00 -16.90 -8.70
CA GLU A 67 11.89 -17.41 -9.51
C GLU A 67 11.05 -16.28 -10.13
N ILE A 68 10.67 -15.27 -9.33
CA ILE A 68 9.92 -14.08 -9.78
C ILE A 68 10.64 -13.39 -10.95
N SER A 69 11.94 -13.37 -10.84
CA SER A 69 12.95 -13.00 -11.81
C SER A 69 12.79 -13.54 -13.22
N LYS A 70 12.38 -14.79 -13.35
CA LYS A 70 12.36 -15.47 -14.65
C LYS A 70 11.20 -14.99 -15.51
N TYR A 71 10.27 -14.22 -14.94
CA TYR A 71 9.11 -13.72 -15.66
C TYR A 71 9.49 -12.48 -16.51
N PRO A 72 9.33 -12.52 -17.84
CA PRO A 72 9.86 -11.50 -18.75
C PRO A 72 9.21 -10.11 -18.60
N ASN A 73 8.02 -10.03 -18.01
CA ASN A 73 7.29 -8.78 -17.78
C ASN A 73 7.41 -8.25 -16.34
N VAL A 74 8.29 -8.85 -15.53
CA VAL A 74 8.55 -8.44 -14.15
C VAL A 74 9.88 -7.71 -14.07
N GLU A 75 9.88 -6.53 -13.45
CA GLU A 75 11.08 -5.77 -13.14
C GLU A 75 11.13 -5.51 -11.63
N CYS A 76 12.30 -5.68 -11.00
CA CYS A 76 12.55 -5.18 -9.65
C CYS A 76 13.41 -3.91 -9.74
N ILE A 77 13.14 -2.95 -8.88
CA ILE A 77 13.83 -1.68 -8.83
C ILE A 77 14.21 -1.49 -7.39
N VAL A 78 15.51 -1.49 -7.12
CA VAL A 78 16.05 -1.46 -5.76
C VAL A 78 16.63 -0.08 -5.48
N ASP A 79 16.37 0.43 -4.28
CA ASP A 79 16.89 1.70 -3.80
C ASP A 79 18.38 1.58 -3.46
N GLU A 80 19.23 2.07 -4.38
CA GLU A 80 20.68 2.08 -4.23
C GLU A 80 21.15 2.84 -2.98
N SER A 81 20.41 3.88 -2.57
CA SER A 81 20.80 4.67 -1.39
C SER A 81 20.67 3.87 -0.09
N GLU A 82 19.62 3.06 0.03
CA GLU A 82 19.40 2.20 1.19
C GLU A 82 20.29 0.95 1.14
N LEU A 83 20.60 0.42 -0.05
CA LEU A 83 21.62 -0.62 -0.19
C LEU A 83 22.98 -0.19 0.35
N ASN A 84 23.44 0.99 -0.09
CA ASN A 84 24.70 1.57 0.39
C ASN A 84 24.66 1.83 1.89
N LEU A 85 23.53 2.30 2.42
CA LEU A 85 23.34 2.52 3.85
C LEU A 85 23.48 1.22 4.67
N PHE A 86 22.98 0.09 4.16
CA PHE A 86 23.09 -1.21 4.82
C PHE A 86 24.43 -1.92 4.57
N GLY A 87 25.32 -1.32 3.76
CA GLY A 87 26.63 -1.88 3.44
C GLY A 87 26.59 -3.02 2.41
N PHE A 88 25.55 -3.09 1.60
CA PHE A 88 25.46 -4.06 0.50
C PHE A 88 26.05 -3.49 -0.79
N ASP A 89 26.83 -4.30 -1.52
CA ASP A 89 27.35 -3.93 -2.84
C ASP A 89 26.31 -4.22 -3.93
N PHE A 90 25.92 -3.19 -4.68
CA PHE A 90 25.00 -3.29 -5.81
C PHE A 90 25.49 -4.29 -6.87
N GLU A 91 26.81 -4.38 -7.10
CA GLU A 91 27.39 -5.33 -8.05
C GLU A 91 27.19 -6.79 -7.64
N GLU A 92 27.16 -7.08 -6.33
CA GLU A 92 26.88 -8.42 -5.82
C GLU A 92 25.45 -8.85 -6.18
N ILE A 93 24.49 -7.93 -6.09
CA ILE A 93 23.10 -8.20 -6.45
C ILE A 93 22.98 -8.49 -7.94
N ILE A 94 23.64 -7.70 -8.79
CA ILE A 94 23.64 -7.95 -10.25
C ILE A 94 24.17 -9.34 -10.57
N LYS A 95 25.26 -9.76 -9.91
CA LYS A 95 25.84 -11.10 -10.11
C LYS A 95 24.92 -12.23 -9.67
N LYS A 96 24.15 -12.03 -8.59
CA LYS A 96 23.20 -13.03 -8.06
C LYS A 96 21.98 -13.23 -8.98
N PHE A 97 21.55 -12.19 -9.70
CA PHE A 97 20.36 -12.24 -10.56
C PHE A 97 20.69 -11.95 -12.05
N PRO A 98 21.44 -12.84 -12.75
CA PRO A 98 21.97 -12.56 -14.08
C PRO A 98 20.98 -12.76 -15.25
N GLU A 99 19.97 -13.63 -15.11
CA GLU A 99 19.28 -14.21 -16.28
C GLU A 99 18.21 -13.36 -16.96
N ASN A 100 17.73 -12.26 -16.39
CA ASN A 100 16.88 -11.30 -17.10
C ASN A 100 16.63 -10.10 -16.20
N SER A 101 17.36 -9.00 -16.36
CA SER A 101 16.84 -7.64 -16.12
C SER A 101 16.11 -7.32 -14.79
N LEU A 102 16.13 -8.17 -13.74
CA LEU A 102 15.38 -7.92 -12.49
C LEU A 102 15.85 -6.68 -11.83
N ILE A 103 17.11 -6.33 -12.01
CA ILE A 103 17.62 -5.03 -11.69
C ILE A 103 17.82 -4.38 -13.05
N ILE A 104 16.77 -3.79 -13.62
CA ILE A 104 16.98 -2.77 -14.66
C ILE A 104 17.59 -1.57 -13.93
N ASN A 105 18.90 -1.68 -13.75
CA ASN A 105 19.85 -0.78 -14.34
C ASN A 105 19.51 0.70 -14.15
N LEU A 106 19.68 1.18 -12.91
CA LEU A 106 20.27 2.50 -12.75
C LEU A 106 21.48 2.61 -13.71
N LYS A 107 22.34 1.58 -13.82
CA LYS A 107 23.50 1.59 -14.73
C LYS A 107 23.23 1.72 -16.25
N LYS A 108 22.21 1.08 -16.85
CA LYS A 108 21.84 1.33 -18.28
C LYS A 108 21.14 2.68 -18.50
N GLN A 109 20.52 3.27 -17.48
CA GLN A 109 20.06 4.67 -17.56
C GLN A 109 21.21 5.68 -17.33
N ILE A 110 22.19 5.32 -16.49
CA ILE A 110 23.44 6.06 -16.25
C ILE A 110 24.33 6.07 -17.50
N SER A 111 24.41 4.98 -18.25
CA SER A 111 25.25 4.91 -19.46
C SER A 111 24.71 5.76 -20.63
N ASN A 112 23.41 6.05 -20.66
CA ASN A 112 22.77 6.88 -21.71
C ASN A 112 22.50 8.33 -21.27
N SER A 113 22.80 8.69 -20.02
CA SER A 113 22.68 10.08 -19.56
C SER A 113 23.86 10.44 -18.65
N TYR A 114 24.92 10.95 -19.27
CA TYR A 114 25.90 11.79 -18.58
C TYR A 114 25.21 13.09 -18.15
N LYS A 115 24.43 13.02 -17.06
CA LYS A 115 23.95 14.10 -16.16
C LYS A 115 22.81 13.52 -15.28
N ASN A 116 23.18 13.09 -14.08
CA ASN A 116 22.33 12.58 -12.98
C ASN A 116 21.60 11.23 -13.21
N PRO A 117 21.92 10.15 -12.46
CA PRO A 117 21.03 9.01 -12.35
C PRO A 117 19.62 9.45 -11.92
N LEU A 118 18.57 8.86 -12.52
CA LEU A 118 17.21 9.04 -12.02
C LEU A 118 17.11 8.39 -10.63
N GLU A 119 17.15 9.21 -9.59
CA GLU A 119 16.97 8.81 -8.18
C GLU A 119 15.71 7.93 -8.01
N PHE A 120 15.80 6.90 -7.14
CA PHE A 120 14.77 5.86 -6.94
C PHE A 120 13.33 6.41 -6.90
N TRP A 121 13.09 7.46 -6.10
CA TRP A 121 11.77 8.06 -5.94
C TRP A 121 11.26 8.80 -7.18
N ASN A 122 12.15 9.38 -7.97
CA ASN A 122 11.78 9.99 -9.24
C ASN A 122 11.40 8.91 -10.28
N LEU A 123 12.14 7.80 -10.30
CA LEU A 123 11.79 6.65 -11.13
C LEU A 123 10.45 6.03 -10.70
N PHE A 124 10.20 5.92 -9.39
CA PHE A 124 8.92 5.47 -8.85
C PHE A 124 7.77 6.35 -9.32
N LEU A 125 7.87 7.68 -9.15
CA LEU A 125 6.84 8.61 -9.62
C LEU A 125 6.62 8.52 -11.13
N LYS A 126 7.69 8.49 -11.93
CA LYS A 126 7.59 8.40 -13.40
C LYS A 126 6.92 7.11 -13.87
N ASN A 127 7.07 6.01 -13.14
CA ASN A 127 6.47 4.72 -13.48
C ASN A 127 5.06 4.52 -12.92
N THR A 128 4.65 5.32 -11.94
CA THR A 128 3.34 5.20 -11.29
C THR A 128 2.38 6.30 -11.74
N TYR A 129 2.81 7.55 -11.76
CA TYR A 129 1.99 8.70 -12.07
C TYR A 129 1.87 8.94 -13.58
N SER A 130 0.68 9.37 -14.02
CA SER A 130 0.41 9.78 -15.39
C SER A 130 -0.66 10.86 -15.41
N LYS A 131 -0.74 11.63 -16.50
CA LYS A 131 -1.68 12.77 -16.65
C LYS A 131 -3.17 12.40 -16.56
N LYS A 132 -3.51 11.11 -16.57
CA LYS A 132 -4.90 10.63 -16.42
C LYS A 132 -5.42 10.71 -14.98
N TYR A 133 -4.52 10.89 -14.01
CA TYR A 133 -4.87 11.04 -12.60
C TYR A 133 -5.00 12.52 -12.24
N ASP A 134 -5.72 12.80 -11.14
CA ASP A 134 -5.69 14.12 -10.52
C ASP A 134 -4.23 14.47 -10.18
N ASN A 135 -3.90 15.76 -10.18
CA ASN A 135 -2.54 16.24 -9.91
C ASN A 135 -2.12 16.10 -8.43
N LYS A 136 -2.28 14.92 -7.87
CA LYS A 136 -2.11 14.57 -6.47
C LYS A 136 -1.41 13.21 -6.34
N PHE A 137 -0.64 13.05 -5.28
CA PHE A 137 -0.04 11.78 -4.93
C PHE A 137 -0.09 11.60 -3.41
N GLY A 138 -0.78 10.56 -2.95
CA GLY A 138 -1.01 10.30 -1.54
C GLY A 138 -0.09 9.22 -0.96
N LEU A 139 0.29 9.40 0.30
CA LEU A 139 0.82 8.33 1.14
C LEU A 139 -0.10 8.09 2.35
N PHE A 140 -0.44 6.84 2.61
CA PHE A 140 -1.17 6.39 3.79
C PHE A 140 -0.26 5.58 4.70
N LEU A 141 0.11 6.15 5.85
CA LEU A 141 1.13 5.60 6.73
C LEU A 141 0.54 5.12 8.06
N PHE A 142 0.98 3.93 8.48
CA PHE A 142 0.46 3.23 9.65
C PHE A 142 1.43 3.19 10.83
N ARG A 143 2.73 3.37 10.57
CA ARG A 143 3.79 3.30 11.58
C ARG A 143 4.28 4.68 11.96
N GLY A 144 4.61 4.85 13.25
CA GLY A 144 5.24 6.06 13.76
C GLY A 144 6.66 6.27 13.22
N PRO A 145 7.23 7.47 13.40
CA PRO A 145 8.59 7.77 13.00
C PRO A 145 9.61 7.05 13.90
N TYR A 146 10.86 6.97 13.44
CA TYR A 146 12.05 6.53 14.20
C TYR A 146 12.19 5.03 14.50
N MET A 147 11.08 4.30 14.69
CA MET A 147 11.11 2.84 14.77
C MET A 147 11.22 2.20 13.38
N SER A 148 10.99 2.98 12.33
CA SER A 148 11.26 2.61 10.94
C SER A 148 11.67 3.85 10.15
N ARG A 149 12.36 3.64 9.02
CA ARG A 149 12.73 4.71 8.09
C ARG A 149 11.60 5.09 7.11
N ASN A 150 10.39 4.54 7.28
CA ASN A 150 9.28 4.78 6.35
C ASN A 150 8.89 6.26 6.27
N SER A 151 8.97 6.99 7.38
CA SER A 151 8.74 8.44 7.40
C SER A 151 9.79 9.22 6.59
N VAL A 152 11.07 8.85 6.67
CA VAL A 152 12.15 9.45 5.87
C VAL A 152 11.89 9.22 4.38
N LYS A 153 11.54 7.98 4.00
CA LYS A 153 11.21 7.62 2.62
C LYS A 153 10.01 8.41 2.08
N ALA A 154 8.99 8.63 2.92
CA ALA A 154 7.85 9.48 2.58
C ALA A 154 8.27 10.93 2.27
N LEU A 155 9.19 11.50 3.06
CA LEU A 155 9.73 12.84 2.80
C LEU A 155 10.42 12.90 1.43
N ARG A 156 11.29 11.93 1.11
CA ARG A 156 11.97 11.86 -0.19
C ARG A 156 10.98 11.80 -1.35
N LEU A 157 9.91 11.00 -1.21
CA LEU A 157 8.86 10.95 -2.23
C LEU A 157 8.12 12.29 -2.38
N PHE A 158 7.81 12.98 -1.28
CA PHE A 158 7.14 14.28 -1.35
C PHE A 158 8.02 15.35 -1.98
N GLU A 159 9.33 15.35 -1.73
CA GLU A 159 10.28 16.21 -2.44
C GLU A 159 10.18 15.99 -3.96
N LYS A 160 10.14 14.72 -4.40
CA LYS A 160 9.99 14.39 -5.82
C LYS A 160 8.62 14.73 -6.38
N CYS A 161 7.54 14.66 -5.60
CA CYS A 161 6.23 15.19 -6.01
C CYS A 161 6.34 16.69 -6.32
N ILE A 162 6.97 17.46 -5.42
CA ILE A 162 7.14 18.91 -5.56
C ILE A 162 8.04 19.24 -6.76
N GLU A 163 9.13 18.51 -6.97
CA GLU A 163 9.98 18.65 -8.16
C GLU A 163 9.19 18.47 -9.46
N ASN A 164 8.25 17.52 -9.48
CA ASN A 164 7.41 17.19 -10.63
C ASN A 164 6.08 17.98 -10.69
N ASN A 165 5.89 19.01 -9.86
CA ASN A 165 4.66 19.83 -9.80
C ASN A 165 3.38 19.05 -9.45
N ILE A 166 3.49 18.00 -8.65
CA ILE A 166 2.39 17.17 -8.15
C ILE A 166 2.07 17.61 -6.71
N ASN A 167 0.79 17.69 -6.33
CA ASN A 167 0.40 18.00 -4.95
C ASN A 167 0.60 16.77 -4.05
N PRO A 168 1.55 16.77 -3.10
CA PRO A 168 1.66 15.67 -2.15
C PRO A 168 0.46 15.67 -1.18
N GLU A 169 0.07 14.48 -0.72
CA GLU A 169 -0.90 14.30 0.37
C GLU A 169 -0.40 13.22 1.34
N LEU A 170 -0.48 13.50 2.64
CA LEU A 170 -0.13 12.60 3.72
C LEU A 170 -1.37 12.25 4.53
N TYR A 171 -1.61 10.96 4.66
CA TYR A 171 -2.66 10.37 5.47
C TYR A 171 -2.02 9.49 6.53
N THR A 172 -2.45 9.61 7.77
CA THR A 172 -1.87 8.87 8.89
C THR A 172 -2.92 8.19 9.72
N TYR A 173 -2.64 6.94 10.08
CA TYR A 173 -3.54 6.07 10.82
C TYR A 173 -2.73 5.15 11.73
N LEU A 174 -3.37 4.55 12.73
CA LEU A 174 -2.67 3.78 13.78
C LEU A 174 -1.52 4.58 14.38
N ASP A 175 -0.31 4.03 14.47
CA ASP A 175 0.88 4.75 14.98
C ASP A 175 1.42 5.80 14.02
N GLY A 176 0.98 5.81 12.76
CA GLY A 176 1.35 6.82 11.78
C GLY A 176 1.02 8.24 12.23
N ILE A 177 0.09 8.40 13.18
CA ILE A 177 -0.28 9.70 13.70
C ILE A 177 0.89 10.44 14.40
N HIS A 178 1.90 9.69 14.87
CA HIS A 178 3.03 10.25 15.61
C HIS A 178 3.97 11.07 14.70
N LEU A 179 3.85 10.94 13.37
CA LEU A 179 4.63 11.71 12.41
C LEU A 179 4.44 13.23 12.60
N GLY A 180 3.23 13.64 12.95
CA GLY A 180 2.88 15.05 13.13
C GLY A 180 3.29 15.65 14.47
N HIS A 181 3.84 14.85 15.41
CA HIS A 181 4.15 15.34 16.75
C HIS A 181 5.08 16.57 16.72
N ALA A 182 4.70 17.63 17.41
CA ALA A 182 5.53 18.82 17.59
C ALA A 182 6.71 18.50 18.51
N HIS A 183 7.74 19.35 18.46
CA HIS A 183 8.89 19.29 19.38
C HIS A 183 9.66 17.96 19.39
N GLN A 184 9.61 17.19 18.30
CA GLN A 184 10.51 16.07 18.08
C GLN A 184 11.96 16.55 18.24
N LYS A 185 12.77 15.84 19.04
CA LYS A 185 14.20 16.12 19.27
C LYS A 185 15.06 14.87 19.05
N PRO A 186 15.02 14.26 17.86
CA PRO A 186 15.88 13.12 17.58
C PRO A 186 17.35 13.57 17.60
N SER A 187 18.23 12.76 18.20
CA SER A 187 19.68 13.01 18.20
C SER A 187 20.39 12.33 17.03
N ALA A 188 19.87 11.19 16.57
CA ALA A 188 20.51 10.33 15.57
C ALA A 188 19.73 10.24 14.24
N PHE A 189 18.58 10.91 14.16
CA PHE A 189 17.66 10.80 13.02
C PHE A 189 17.20 12.17 12.55
N GLU A 190 16.79 12.26 11.29
CA GLU A 190 16.15 13.45 10.74
C GLU A 190 14.87 13.82 11.52
N ASN A 191 14.68 15.11 11.80
CA ASN A 191 13.46 15.59 12.45
C ASN A 191 12.27 15.55 11.49
N ILE A 192 11.33 14.63 11.70
CA ILE A 192 10.25 14.37 10.74
C ILE A 192 9.24 15.52 10.75
N GLY A 193 8.89 16.05 11.93
CA GLY A 193 7.97 17.18 12.05
C GLY A 193 8.52 18.46 11.39
N GLU A 194 9.81 18.74 11.59
CA GLU A 194 10.48 19.86 10.93
C GLU A 194 10.55 19.66 9.40
N SER A 195 10.92 18.47 8.95
CA SER A 195 10.96 18.15 7.52
C SER A 195 9.58 18.24 6.87
N LEU A 196 8.49 17.78 7.52
CA LEU A 196 7.12 17.95 7.02
C LEU A 196 6.73 19.43 6.89
N THR A 197 7.12 20.26 7.85
CA THR A 197 6.96 21.72 7.79
C THR A 197 7.73 22.31 6.60
N ASN A 198 8.94 21.83 6.34
CA ASN A 198 9.73 22.24 5.17
C ASN A 198 9.08 21.82 3.85
N ILE A 199 8.54 20.60 3.75
CA ILE A 199 7.75 20.14 2.58
C ILE A 199 6.57 21.09 2.35
N LYS A 200 5.82 21.44 3.40
CA LYS A 200 4.71 22.40 3.31
C LYS A 200 5.17 23.74 2.75
N ASN A 201 6.21 24.32 3.31
CA ASN A 201 6.77 25.59 2.85
C ASN A 201 7.21 25.54 1.38
N ASN A 202 7.83 24.44 0.96
CA ASN A 202 8.26 24.23 -0.42
C ASN A 202 7.06 24.08 -1.38
N THR A 203 5.96 23.44 -0.96
CA THR A 203 4.73 23.42 -1.76
C THR A 203 4.17 24.82 -1.98
N LEU A 204 4.12 25.66 -0.94
CA LEU A 204 3.62 27.04 -1.04
C LEU A 204 4.44 27.88 -2.02
N LYS A 205 5.78 27.77 -1.98
CA LYS A 205 6.67 28.45 -2.93
C LYS A 205 6.39 28.08 -4.38
N LYS A 206 5.97 26.83 -4.64
CA LYS A 206 5.58 26.34 -5.97
C LYS A 206 4.09 26.48 -6.29
N LYS A 207 3.30 27.14 -5.43
CA LYS A 207 1.83 27.25 -5.55
C LYS A 207 1.13 25.89 -5.60
N LEU A 208 1.72 24.89 -4.97
CA LEU A 208 1.15 23.56 -4.75
C LEU A 208 0.47 23.49 -3.38
N LYS A 209 -0.33 22.45 -3.19
CA LYS A 209 -0.96 22.11 -1.91
C LYS A 209 -0.27 20.89 -1.32
N PHE A 210 -0.09 20.91 0.00
CA PHE A 210 0.24 19.75 0.80
C PHE A 210 -0.84 19.57 1.88
N THR A 211 -1.51 18.43 1.83
CA THR A 211 -2.57 18.02 2.76
C THR A 211 -1.99 17.02 3.76
N MET A 212 -2.20 17.23 5.06
CA MET A 212 -1.81 16.29 6.11
C MET A 212 -3.03 16.00 7.01
N LEU A 213 -3.58 14.78 6.91
CA LEU A 213 -4.75 14.36 7.68
C LEU A 213 -4.46 13.10 8.48
N SER A 214 -4.93 13.09 9.72
CA SER A 214 -4.70 12.03 10.68
C SER A 214 -6.02 11.54 11.30
N CYS A 215 -6.12 10.25 11.61
CA CYS A 215 -7.34 9.73 12.22
C CYS A 215 -7.54 10.24 13.65
N SER A 216 -8.67 10.88 13.92
CA SER A 216 -9.00 11.45 15.24
C SER A 216 -9.19 10.38 16.32
N ARG A 217 -9.70 9.19 15.97
CA ARG A 217 -9.79 8.07 16.93
C ARG A 217 -8.40 7.62 17.39
N CYS A 218 -7.44 7.50 16.47
CA CYS A 218 -6.06 7.21 16.81
C CYS A 218 -5.42 8.35 17.63
N GLY A 219 -5.69 9.61 17.24
CA GLY A 219 -5.25 10.80 17.97
C GLY A 219 -5.74 10.85 19.41
N THR A 220 -7.00 10.50 19.63
CA THR A 220 -7.62 10.40 20.96
C THR A 220 -6.98 9.28 21.77
N ALA A 221 -6.85 8.07 21.19
CA ALA A 221 -6.29 6.90 21.87
C ALA A 221 -4.82 7.10 22.30
N ARG A 222 -4.06 7.94 21.58
CA ARG A 222 -2.65 8.26 21.86
C ARG A 222 -2.46 9.59 22.59
N GLY A 223 -3.54 10.26 23.01
CA GLY A 223 -3.49 11.43 23.88
C GLY A 223 -3.27 12.79 23.20
N TYR A 224 -3.28 12.86 21.87
CA TYR A 224 -3.20 14.11 21.12
C TYR A 224 -4.49 14.93 21.19
N ILE A 225 -5.64 14.24 21.32
CA ILE A 225 -6.95 14.87 21.46
C ILE A 225 -7.47 14.55 22.85
N ARG A 226 -7.47 15.55 23.73
CA ARG A 226 -7.79 15.39 25.16
C ARG A 226 -9.21 15.84 25.50
N THR A 227 -9.80 16.66 24.66
CA THR A 227 -11.15 17.20 24.81
C THR A 227 -12.01 16.76 23.65
N LYS A 228 -13.25 16.36 23.92
CA LYS A 228 -14.22 16.10 22.87
C LYS A 228 -14.46 17.39 22.08
N ASN A 229 -14.20 17.34 20.78
CA ASN A 229 -14.42 18.44 19.86
C ASN A 229 -15.30 17.93 18.73
N ASP A 230 -16.38 18.64 18.42
CA ASP A 230 -17.33 18.31 17.36
C ASP A 230 -16.92 18.91 15.99
N GLU A 231 -15.78 19.61 15.92
CA GLU A 231 -15.19 20.09 14.68
C GLU A 231 -14.77 18.95 13.73
N GLU A 232 -14.95 19.18 12.43
CA GLU A 232 -14.61 18.22 11.38
C GLU A 232 -13.09 17.96 11.32
N TYR A 233 -12.30 19.01 11.57
CA TYR A 233 -10.85 18.98 11.62
C TYR A 233 -10.40 19.56 12.96
N ILE A 234 -9.63 18.78 13.70
CA ILE A 234 -9.17 19.09 15.05
C ILE A 234 -7.67 19.36 14.99
N SER A 235 -7.26 20.57 15.39
CA SER A 235 -5.86 20.87 15.70
C SER A 235 -5.53 20.42 17.13
N SER A 236 -4.25 20.11 17.37
CA SER A 236 -3.73 19.82 18.71
C SER A 236 -2.44 20.60 18.92
N ASP A 237 -2.21 21.11 20.13
CA ASP A 237 -0.97 21.80 20.49
C ASP A 237 0.24 20.85 20.49
N ASP A 238 0.00 19.54 20.51
CA ASP A 238 1.04 18.50 20.48
C ASP A 238 1.48 18.13 19.06
N VAL A 239 0.93 18.76 18.01
CA VAL A 239 1.29 18.52 16.60
C VAL A 239 1.69 19.79 15.86
N ILE A 240 2.39 19.65 14.74
CA ILE A 240 2.74 20.76 13.85
C ILE A 240 1.45 21.41 13.28
N SER A 241 1.48 22.73 13.02
CA SER A 241 0.29 23.57 12.80
C SER A 241 -0.62 23.15 11.63
N GLU A 242 -0.07 22.50 10.59
CA GLU A 242 -0.81 22.08 9.40
C GLU A 242 -1.20 20.59 9.41
N TYR A 243 -1.04 19.93 10.55
CA TYR A 243 -1.35 18.52 10.74
C TYR A 243 -2.67 18.37 11.51
N TYR A 244 -3.72 17.95 10.81
CA TYR A 244 -5.06 17.93 11.37
C TYR A 244 -5.54 16.52 11.65
N PHE A 245 -6.21 16.35 12.79
CA PHE A 245 -6.98 15.14 13.08
C PHE A 245 -8.39 15.27 12.51
N CYS A 246 -8.94 14.19 11.96
CA CYS A 246 -10.28 14.15 11.38
C CYS A 246 -10.86 12.75 11.49
N ASN A 247 -12.18 12.63 11.29
CA ASN A 247 -12.84 11.32 11.21
C ASN A 247 -12.22 10.49 10.07
N LEU A 248 -12.10 9.16 10.24
CA LEU A 248 -11.57 8.25 9.21
C LEU A 248 -12.26 8.43 7.85
N ASN A 249 -13.57 8.73 7.84
CA ASN A 249 -14.33 9.02 6.63
C ASN A 249 -13.74 10.18 5.81
N LYS A 250 -13.13 11.19 6.44
CA LYS A 250 -12.48 12.31 5.74
C LYS A 250 -11.16 11.93 5.07
N ILE A 251 -10.50 10.90 5.58
CA ILE A 251 -9.38 10.25 4.88
C ILE A 251 -9.93 9.42 3.72
N VAL A 252 -11.01 8.65 3.93
CA VAL A 252 -11.66 7.83 2.89
C VAL A 252 -12.21 8.67 1.72
N ASP A 253 -12.71 9.88 1.97
CA ASP A 253 -13.11 10.85 0.92
C ASP A 253 -12.01 11.07 -0.13
N LYS A 254 -10.73 10.89 0.26
CA LYS A 254 -9.58 11.03 -0.63
C LYS A 254 -9.38 9.79 -1.48
N PHE A 255 -9.72 8.61 -0.96
CA PHE A 255 -9.65 7.35 -1.69
C PHE A 255 -10.70 7.24 -2.82
N GLU A 256 -11.79 7.99 -2.73
CA GLU A 256 -12.80 8.11 -3.80
C GLU A 256 -12.24 8.77 -5.07
N ARG A 257 -11.25 9.64 -4.91
CA ARG A 257 -10.69 10.47 -5.98
C ARG A 257 -9.81 9.65 -6.92
N ASN A 258 -9.66 10.15 -8.14
CA ASN A 258 -8.86 9.53 -9.18
C ASN A 258 -7.37 9.90 -9.06
N HIS A 259 -6.78 9.63 -7.90
CA HIS A 259 -5.32 9.71 -7.71
C HIS A 259 -4.77 8.46 -7.03
N LEU A 260 -3.45 8.35 -7.07
CA LEU A 260 -2.73 7.23 -6.49
C LEU A 260 -2.45 7.52 -5.01
N ILE A 261 -2.79 6.56 -4.17
CA ILE A 261 -2.45 6.55 -2.75
C ILE A 261 -1.71 5.25 -2.48
N TYR A 262 -0.49 5.35 -1.96
CA TYR A 262 0.37 4.23 -1.59
C TYR A 262 0.53 4.17 -0.07
N SER A 263 0.86 3.00 0.47
CA SER A 263 1.36 2.82 1.84
C SER A 263 2.77 2.24 1.82
N ALA A 264 3.39 2.07 2.99
CA ALA A 264 4.76 1.54 3.10
C ALA A 264 4.94 0.18 2.41
N THR A 265 3.93 -0.68 2.50
CA THR A 265 3.82 -1.88 1.67
C THR A 265 2.49 -1.78 0.94
N SER A 266 2.50 -1.68 -0.39
CA SER A 266 1.30 -1.47 -1.20
C SER A 266 1.52 -1.75 -2.69
N GLY A 267 0.45 -1.64 -3.48
CA GLY A 267 0.54 -1.62 -4.93
C GLY A 267 -0.59 -0.87 -5.60
N SER A 268 -0.44 -0.63 -6.90
CA SER A 268 -1.52 -0.22 -7.78
C SER A 268 -1.53 -1.05 -9.05
N ILE A 269 -2.73 -1.43 -9.49
CA ILE A 269 -2.96 -2.07 -10.79
C ILE A 269 -3.61 -1.02 -11.67
N GLN A 270 -2.94 -0.60 -12.74
CA GLN A 270 -3.33 0.53 -13.55
C GLN A 270 -3.74 0.07 -14.94
N TYR A 271 -4.84 0.63 -15.45
CA TYR A 271 -5.41 0.25 -16.74
C TYR A 271 -5.31 1.41 -17.73
N PHE A 272 -4.85 1.11 -18.94
CA PHE A 272 -4.63 2.08 -20.00
C PHE A 272 -5.50 1.70 -21.20
N TYR A 273 -6.40 2.62 -21.55
CA TYR A 273 -7.39 2.46 -22.61
C TYR A 273 -6.97 3.30 -23.81
N ASN A 274 -7.16 2.77 -25.02
CA ASN A 274 -6.76 3.45 -26.26
C ASN A 274 -7.81 4.46 -26.78
N ASN A 275 -9.01 4.51 -26.21
CA ASN A 275 -10.12 5.35 -26.68
C ASN A 275 -10.46 6.47 -25.67
N GLU A 276 -10.47 7.72 -26.13
CA GLU A 276 -10.79 8.92 -25.34
C GLU A 276 -12.23 8.91 -24.78
N GLU A 277 -13.20 8.35 -25.50
CA GLU A 277 -14.60 8.25 -25.06
C GLU A 277 -14.76 7.28 -23.87
N GLN A 278 -13.92 6.24 -23.82
CA GLN A 278 -13.86 5.34 -22.66
C GLN A 278 -13.26 6.05 -21.43
N MET A 279 -12.31 6.96 -21.64
CA MET A 279 -11.68 7.69 -20.53
C MET A 279 -12.66 8.64 -19.80
N GLN A 280 -13.58 9.28 -20.52
CA GLN A 280 -14.57 10.18 -19.90
C GLN A 280 -15.60 9.46 -19.02
N ASN A 281 -15.95 8.21 -19.34
CA ASN A 281 -16.88 7.42 -18.53
C ASN A 281 -16.22 6.85 -17.25
N ILE A 282 -14.89 6.76 -17.21
CA ILE A 282 -14.13 6.20 -16.08
C ILE A 282 -13.93 7.22 -14.95
N THR A 283 -13.85 8.52 -15.26
CA THR A 283 -13.50 9.56 -14.28
C THR A 283 -14.50 9.69 -13.14
N ASN A 284 -15.73 9.20 -13.32
CA ASN A 284 -16.80 9.26 -12.32
C ASN A 284 -16.91 8.01 -11.43
N LEU A 285 -16.13 6.96 -11.72
CA LEU A 285 -16.19 5.71 -10.95
C LEU A 285 -15.21 5.74 -9.78
N ARG A 286 -15.68 5.29 -8.61
CA ARG A 286 -14.82 5.08 -7.43
C ARG A 286 -13.88 3.92 -7.69
N GLN A 287 -12.59 4.17 -7.46
CA GLN A 287 -11.53 3.23 -7.80
C GLN A 287 -11.42 2.13 -6.72
N PRO A 288 -11.53 0.83 -7.08
CA PRO A 288 -11.56 -0.25 -6.08
C PRO A 288 -10.31 -0.32 -5.21
N ILE A 289 -10.47 -0.91 -4.03
CA ILE A 289 -9.40 -1.16 -3.09
C ILE A 289 -9.37 -2.63 -2.64
N LEU A 290 -8.16 -3.19 -2.64
CA LEU A 290 -7.86 -4.51 -2.10
C LEU A 290 -7.08 -4.32 -0.81
N ILE A 291 -7.59 -4.87 0.29
CA ILE A 291 -7.00 -4.78 1.62
C ILE A 291 -6.55 -6.18 2.01
N PHE A 292 -5.24 -6.38 2.09
CA PHE A 292 -4.65 -7.63 2.56
C PHE A 292 -4.45 -7.56 4.07
N MET A 293 -5.17 -8.40 4.81
CA MET A 293 -4.98 -8.58 6.24
C MET A 293 -3.88 -9.61 6.43
N THR A 294 -2.72 -9.19 6.92
CA THR A 294 -1.50 -10.01 7.03
C THR A 294 -1.02 -10.22 8.47
N HIS A 295 -1.54 -9.44 9.43
CA HIS A 295 -1.24 -9.55 10.86
C HIS A 295 -2.31 -10.35 11.62
N SER A 296 -1.88 -11.05 12.67
CA SER A 296 -2.77 -11.77 13.59
C SER A 296 -3.70 -10.83 14.36
N PRO A 297 -4.90 -11.27 14.73
CA PRO A 297 -5.84 -10.45 15.50
C PRO A 297 -5.34 -10.21 16.93
N TYR A 298 -5.84 -9.15 17.56
CA TYR A 298 -5.73 -8.83 19.01
C TYR A 298 -4.36 -8.48 19.57
N SER A 299 -3.25 -8.87 18.95
CA SER A 299 -1.91 -8.48 19.43
C SER A 299 -1.56 -7.02 19.11
N THR A 300 -2.20 -6.46 18.08
CA THR A 300 -1.96 -5.10 17.60
C THR A 300 -3.25 -4.51 17.01
N GLU A 301 -3.27 -3.21 16.77
CA GLU A 301 -4.42 -2.53 16.16
C GLU A 301 -4.54 -2.77 14.63
N TRP A 302 -3.59 -3.48 14.01
CA TRP A 302 -3.53 -3.67 12.56
C TRP A 302 -4.78 -4.34 11.99
N THR A 303 -5.20 -5.47 12.56
CA THR A 303 -6.37 -6.21 12.06
C THR A 303 -7.66 -5.41 12.22
N PHE A 304 -7.88 -4.86 13.42
CA PHE A 304 -9.07 -4.05 13.71
C PHE A 304 -9.08 -2.76 12.88
N GLY A 305 -7.92 -2.12 12.72
CA GLY A 305 -7.72 -0.92 11.93
C GLY A 305 -8.04 -1.15 10.46
N GLY A 306 -7.55 -2.24 9.88
CA GLY A 306 -7.80 -2.61 8.49
C GLY A 306 -9.26 -2.91 8.19
N ILE A 307 -9.95 -3.64 9.08
CA ILE A 307 -11.40 -3.89 8.96
C ILE A 307 -12.19 -2.59 9.08
N SER A 308 -11.86 -1.74 10.06
CA SER A 308 -12.52 -0.44 10.23
C SER A 308 -12.35 0.45 9.00
N PHE A 309 -11.16 0.43 8.38
CA PHE A 309 -10.90 1.14 7.13
C PHE A 309 -11.68 0.54 5.95
N ALA A 310 -11.76 -0.79 5.86
CA ALA A 310 -12.54 -1.47 4.82
C ALA A 310 -14.03 -1.12 4.88
N ILE A 311 -14.63 -1.16 6.08
CA ILE A 311 -16.01 -0.77 6.33
C ILE A 311 -16.24 0.70 5.95
N ALA A 312 -15.30 1.59 6.33
CA ALA A 312 -15.37 2.99 5.94
C ALA A 312 -15.30 3.17 4.41
N CYS A 313 -14.42 2.47 3.71
CA CYS A 313 -14.38 2.48 2.25
C CYS A 313 -15.70 2.00 1.62
N ALA A 314 -16.27 0.91 2.13
CA ALA A 314 -17.53 0.36 1.62
C ALA A 314 -18.73 1.30 1.87
N ASN A 315 -18.79 1.99 3.02
CA ASN A 315 -19.79 3.02 3.30
C ASN A 315 -19.69 4.23 2.35
N HIS A 316 -18.50 4.47 1.81
CA HIS A 316 -18.26 5.46 0.77
C HIS A 316 -18.46 4.88 -0.64
N GLU A 317 -19.11 3.72 -0.75
CA GLU A 317 -19.42 3.02 -2.01
C GLU A 317 -18.16 2.73 -2.85
N ILE A 318 -16.99 2.65 -2.20
CA ILE A 318 -15.75 2.20 -2.83
C ILE A 318 -15.77 0.67 -2.85
N PRO A 319 -15.72 0.02 -4.03
CA PRO A 319 -15.67 -1.44 -4.09
C PRO A 319 -14.43 -1.95 -3.34
N THR A 320 -14.67 -2.65 -2.24
CA THR A 320 -13.65 -3.01 -1.26
C THR A 320 -13.61 -4.53 -1.09
N LYS A 321 -12.43 -5.11 -1.24
CA LYS A 321 -12.20 -6.53 -0.99
C LYS A 321 -11.18 -6.69 0.12
N VAL A 322 -11.53 -7.46 1.15
CA VAL A 322 -10.65 -7.80 2.27
C VAL A 322 -10.19 -9.22 2.10
N ILE A 323 -8.88 -9.43 2.00
CA ILE A 323 -8.27 -10.75 1.82
C ILE A 323 -7.45 -11.09 3.07
N PHE A 324 -7.91 -12.06 3.85
CA PHE A 324 -7.15 -12.62 4.96
C PHE A 324 -6.11 -13.61 4.43
N ILE A 325 -4.83 -13.30 4.65
CA ILE A 325 -3.67 -14.05 4.17
C ILE A 325 -2.55 -14.02 5.21
N GLU A 326 -1.52 -14.86 5.08
CA GLU A 326 -0.39 -14.90 6.03
C GLU A 326 -0.92 -15.12 7.47
N ASN A 327 -0.54 -14.28 8.43
CA ASN A 327 -1.06 -14.38 9.80
C ASN A 327 -2.45 -13.74 9.95
N GLY A 328 -2.97 -13.04 8.95
CA GLY A 328 -4.34 -12.52 8.97
C GLY A 328 -5.40 -13.59 9.09
N ILE A 329 -5.13 -14.81 8.59
CA ILE A 329 -6.08 -15.92 8.67
C ILE A 329 -6.44 -16.31 10.11
N TYR A 330 -5.58 -16.00 11.08
CA TYR A 330 -5.86 -16.24 12.50
C TYR A 330 -7.09 -15.46 12.99
N SER A 331 -7.54 -14.46 12.24
CA SER A 331 -8.80 -13.74 12.49
C SER A 331 -10.04 -14.62 12.28
N LEU A 332 -9.91 -15.73 11.54
CA LEU A 332 -11.04 -16.46 10.96
C LEU A 332 -11.16 -17.92 11.45
N ILE A 333 -10.29 -18.35 12.37
CA ILE A 333 -10.23 -19.74 12.84
C ILE A 333 -10.81 -19.85 14.24
N GLY A 334 -11.30 -21.05 14.60
CA GLY A 334 -11.81 -21.31 15.94
C GLY A 334 -12.91 -20.33 16.37
N THR A 335 -13.29 -20.37 17.65
CA THR A 335 -14.21 -19.40 18.24
C THR A 335 -13.41 -18.46 19.12
N HIS A 336 -13.44 -17.16 18.80
CA HIS A 336 -12.76 -16.16 19.61
C HIS A 336 -13.66 -15.77 20.80
N ASN A 337 -13.18 -16.03 22.02
CA ASN A 337 -13.85 -15.61 23.25
C ASN A 337 -13.05 -14.44 23.83
N ILE A 338 -13.64 -13.24 23.80
CA ILE A 338 -13.03 -12.03 24.37
C ILE A 338 -13.68 -11.76 25.72
N ASN A 339 -12.87 -11.46 26.74
CA ASN A 339 -13.41 -11.08 28.03
C ASN A 339 -13.99 -9.66 27.95
N GLU A 340 -15.12 -9.39 28.60
CA GLU A 340 -15.75 -8.07 28.64
C GLU A 340 -14.77 -7.00 29.15
N ASP A 341 -13.87 -7.37 30.06
CA ASP A 341 -12.85 -6.48 30.63
C ASP A 341 -11.74 -6.09 29.63
N ASP A 342 -11.52 -6.87 28.56
CA ASP A 342 -10.43 -6.63 27.60
C ASP A 342 -10.70 -5.39 26.73
N LYS A 343 -11.97 -4.94 26.63
CA LYS A 343 -12.39 -3.79 25.82
C LYS A 343 -11.94 -3.86 24.34
N VAL A 344 -11.81 -5.08 23.82
CA VAL A 344 -11.49 -5.34 22.41
C VAL A 344 -12.72 -5.88 21.70
N PHE A 345 -12.95 -5.45 20.46
CA PHE A 345 -14.04 -5.99 19.66
C PHE A 345 -13.70 -7.36 19.09
N ASN A 346 -14.68 -8.26 19.08
CA ASN A 346 -14.52 -9.55 18.44
C ASN A 346 -14.50 -9.37 16.91
N ILE A 347 -13.36 -9.67 16.29
CA ILE A 347 -13.17 -9.55 14.85
C ILE A 347 -14.16 -10.43 14.09
N GLN A 348 -14.48 -11.63 14.60
CA GLN A 348 -15.42 -12.54 13.95
C GLN A 348 -16.83 -11.94 13.94
N GLU A 349 -17.28 -11.38 15.06
CA GLU A 349 -18.59 -10.72 15.18
C GLU A 349 -18.67 -9.47 14.28
N ILE A 350 -17.59 -8.70 14.14
CA ILE A 350 -17.57 -7.57 13.21
C ILE A 350 -17.79 -8.07 11.78
N ILE A 351 -17.07 -9.10 11.35
CA ILE A 351 -17.23 -9.66 10.00
C ILE A 351 -18.65 -10.19 9.78
N GLU A 352 -19.21 -10.91 10.76
CA GLU A 352 -20.60 -11.39 10.73
C GLU A 352 -21.63 -10.24 10.70
N ALA A 353 -21.30 -9.07 11.25
CA ALA A 353 -22.18 -7.90 11.24
C ALA A 353 -22.08 -7.07 9.96
N THR A 354 -21.05 -7.25 9.13
CA THR A 354 -20.77 -6.39 7.97
C THR A 354 -20.65 -7.13 6.64
N PHE A 355 -20.92 -8.43 6.60
CA PHE A 355 -20.73 -9.22 5.39
C PHE A 355 -21.74 -8.97 4.27
N ASP A 356 -22.89 -8.41 4.59
CA ASP A 356 -23.98 -8.11 3.65
C ASP A 356 -23.93 -6.66 3.14
N MET A 357 -22.86 -5.92 3.47
CA MET A 357 -22.63 -4.57 2.95
C MET A 357 -22.34 -4.60 1.43
N GLU A 358 -23.08 -3.81 0.65
CA GLU A 358 -23.12 -3.83 -0.83
C GLU A 358 -21.75 -3.66 -1.53
N PHE A 359 -20.76 -3.04 -0.88
CA PHE A 359 -19.44 -2.74 -1.44
C PHE A 359 -18.29 -3.44 -0.73
N LEU A 360 -18.57 -4.45 0.09
CA LEU A 360 -17.58 -5.13 0.92
C LEU A 360 -17.62 -6.65 0.73
N ASP A 361 -16.54 -7.20 0.19
CA ASP A 361 -16.35 -8.64 0.08
C ASP A 361 -15.24 -9.14 1.00
N TYR A 362 -15.48 -10.27 1.68
CA TYR A 362 -14.47 -10.97 2.48
C TYR A 362 -13.97 -12.24 1.80
N TYR A 363 -12.65 -12.40 1.78
CA TYR A 363 -11.96 -13.57 1.24
C TYR A 363 -10.93 -14.12 2.22
N VAL A 364 -10.68 -15.42 2.14
CA VAL A 364 -9.54 -16.05 2.81
C VAL A 364 -8.67 -16.78 1.80
N TYR A 365 -7.36 -16.64 1.92
CA TYR A 365 -6.42 -17.36 1.07
C TYR A 365 -6.19 -18.79 1.58
N LYS A 366 -6.59 -19.77 0.75
CA LYS A 366 -6.63 -21.18 1.11
C LYS A 366 -5.25 -21.74 1.46
N ASP A 367 -4.20 -21.33 0.75
CA ASP A 367 -2.87 -21.90 1.00
C ASP A 367 -2.30 -21.43 2.34
N SER A 368 -2.63 -20.23 2.82
CA SER A 368 -2.23 -19.79 4.16
C SER A 368 -2.87 -20.65 5.26
N LEU A 369 -4.15 -21.05 5.08
CA LEU A 369 -4.83 -22.00 5.98
C LEU A 369 -4.18 -23.39 5.92
N ASN A 370 -3.97 -23.91 4.70
CA ASN A 370 -3.39 -25.23 4.48
C ASN A 370 -1.99 -25.36 5.09
N LYS A 371 -1.13 -24.32 4.94
CA LYS A 371 0.23 -24.31 5.51
C LYS A 371 0.27 -24.49 7.02
N ARG A 372 -0.80 -24.08 7.71
CA ARG A 372 -0.93 -24.17 9.17
C ARG A 372 -1.87 -25.30 9.60
N THR A 373 -2.40 -26.08 8.65
CA THR A 373 -3.37 -27.15 8.89
C THR A 373 -4.63 -26.64 9.62
N LEU A 374 -5.08 -25.45 9.25
CA LEU A 374 -6.21 -24.76 9.87
C LEU A 374 -7.46 -24.81 8.98
N ASN A 375 -8.62 -24.75 9.63
CA ASN A 375 -9.91 -24.59 8.97
C ASN A 375 -10.58 -23.30 9.42
N LEU A 376 -11.38 -22.72 8.53
CA LEU A 376 -12.26 -21.61 8.87
C LEU A 376 -13.27 -22.02 9.94
N ASN A 377 -13.61 -21.06 10.81
CA ASN A 377 -14.77 -21.15 11.67
C ASN A 377 -16.04 -21.48 10.86
N GLU A 378 -16.87 -22.41 11.33
CA GLU A 378 -18.07 -22.89 10.63
C GLU A 378 -19.09 -21.79 10.31
N ASN A 379 -19.24 -20.79 11.19
CA ASN A 379 -20.13 -19.66 10.97
C ASN A 379 -19.62 -18.78 9.81
N LEU A 380 -18.31 -18.58 9.76
CA LEU A 380 -17.66 -17.76 8.73
C LEU A 380 -17.57 -18.47 7.37
N LYS A 381 -17.62 -19.80 7.30
CA LYS A 381 -17.56 -20.54 6.01
C LYS A 381 -18.67 -20.18 5.03
N LYS A 382 -19.83 -19.75 5.52
CA LYS A 382 -20.97 -19.36 4.68
C LYS A 382 -20.82 -17.94 4.12
N ILE A 383 -19.93 -17.16 4.71
CA ILE A 383 -19.84 -15.72 4.55
C ILE A 383 -18.54 -15.33 3.82
N ILE A 384 -17.44 -16.00 4.14
CA ILE A 384 -16.12 -15.71 3.60
C ILE A 384 -15.80 -16.65 2.45
N ASN A 385 -15.45 -16.06 1.30
CA ASN A 385 -15.08 -16.81 0.12
C ASN A 385 -13.62 -17.31 0.21
N SER A 386 -13.42 -18.62 0.15
CA SER A 386 -12.06 -19.18 0.05
C SER A 386 -11.52 -19.00 -1.37
N VAL A 387 -10.30 -18.50 -1.49
CA VAL A 387 -9.63 -18.29 -2.79
C VAL A 387 -8.31 -19.06 -2.85
N ASP A 388 -8.04 -19.66 -4.01
CA ASP A 388 -6.75 -20.26 -4.35
C ASP A 388 -5.87 -19.27 -5.13
N ASN A 389 -4.71 -19.73 -5.61
CA ASN A 389 -3.79 -18.91 -6.39
C ASN A 389 -4.38 -18.32 -7.67
N SER A 390 -5.22 -19.07 -8.38
CA SER A 390 -5.82 -18.63 -9.64
C SER A 390 -6.84 -17.52 -9.38
N HIS A 391 -7.75 -17.75 -8.42
CA HIS A 391 -8.74 -16.75 -8.03
C HIS A 391 -8.10 -15.51 -7.39
N LEU A 392 -7.06 -15.66 -6.58
CA LEU A 392 -6.34 -14.51 -6.01
C LEU A 392 -5.65 -13.69 -7.11
N SER A 393 -5.03 -14.36 -8.08
CA SER A 393 -4.44 -13.71 -9.25
C SER A 393 -5.49 -12.93 -10.05
N GLU A 394 -6.68 -13.52 -10.26
CA GLU A 394 -7.80 -12.85 -10.90
C GLU A 394 -8.27 -11.62 -10.10
N ILE A 395 -8.47 -11.73 -8.78
CA ILE A 395 -8.89 -10.61 -7.93
C ILE A 395 -7.93 -9.42 -8.07
N ILE A 396 -6.62 -9.69 -8.06
CA ILE A 396 -5.58 -8.67 -8.18
C ILE A 396 -5.57 -8.08 -9.59
N PHE A 397 -5.31 -8.90 -10.62
CA PHE A 397 -4.93 -8.40 -11.94
C PHE A 397 -6.09 -8.19 -12.91
N SER A 398 -7.23 -8.87 -12.75
CA SER A 398 -8.34 -8.79 -13.73
C SER A 398 -8.96 -7.39 -13.82
N ILE A 399 -9.40 -7.01 -15.02
CA ILE A 399 -10.39 -5.94 -15.17
C ILE A 399 -11.75 -6.57 -14.93
N GLY A 400 -12.49 -6.04 -13.94
CA GLY A 400 -13.87 -6.43 -13.70
C GLY A 400 -14.78 -5.99 -14.86
N GLU A 401 -16.09 -5.99 -14.64
CA GLU A 401 -17.05 -5.60 -15.68
C GLU A 401 -17.05 -4.08 -15.95
N LYS A 402 -16.73 -3.28 -14.94
CA LYS A 402 -16.68 -1.82 -15.02
C LYS A 402 -15.28 -1.34 -15.42
N LEU A 403 -15.22 -0.38 -16.33
CA LEU A 403 -13.97 0.28 -16.71
C LEU A 403 -13.48 1.15 -15.54
N ILE A 404 -12.27 0.91 -15.05
CA ILE A 404 -11.65 1.63 -13.93
C ILE A 404 -10.24 2.10 -14.32
N ASN A 405 -9.73 3.17 -13.72
CA ASN A 405 -8.37 3.66 -14.00
C ASN A 405 -7.32 2.83 -13.26
N HIS A 406 -7.63 2.45 -12.03
CA HIS A 406 -6.75 1.65 -11.20
C HIS A 406 -7.48 0.91 -10.07
N LYS A 407 -6.82 -0.11 -9.54
CA LYS A 407 -7.09 -0.68 -8.21
C LYS A 407 -5.97 -0.31 -7.26
N LYS A 408 -6.31 0.02 -6.02
CA LYS A 408 -5.35 0.27 -4.93
C LYS A 408 -5.18 -1.02 -4.12
N ILE A 409 -3.95 -1.33 -3.71
CA ILE A 409 -3.63 -2.49 -2.87
C ILE A 409 -2.93 -2.00 -1.61
N ILE A 410 -3.47 -2.31 -0.44
CA ILE A 410 -2.93 -1.94 0.86
C ILE A 410 -2.79 -3.17 1.73
N PHE A 411 -1.70 -3.22 2.49
CA PHE A 411 -1.43 -4.29 3.45
C PHE A 411 -1.63 -3.76 4.86
N PHE A 412 -2.44 -4.48 5.63
CA PHE A 412 -2.68 -4.29 7.05
C PHE A 412 -2.15 -5.46 7.85
#